data_AF-E9UPD3-F1
#
_entry.id   AF-E9UPD3-F1
#
_cell.length_a   1.000
_cell.length_b   1.000
_cell.length_c   1.000
_cell.angle_alpha   90.00
_cell.angle_beta   90.00
_cell.angle_gamma   90.00
#
_symmetry.space_group_name_H-M   'P 1'
#
loop_
_entity.id
_entity.type
_entity.pdbx_description
1 polymer ?
#
loop_
_entity_poly.entity_id
_entity_poly.type
_entity_poly.pdbx_seq_one_letter_code
_entity_poly.pdbx_strand_id
1 'polypeptide(L)'
;MRIDSKDLDAWARALGVSNDAHAMAALRKLSRRMLRLAGEIAQTRQQLIDGGLPDRNPAMDDFLKSAAYTLDAGLALGRVGMAFARHERGAA
;
A
#
# COMPACT_ATOMS: atom_id res chain seq x y z
N MET A 1 -0.38 8.20 -14.01
CA MET A 1 0.22 9.18 -13.09
C MET A 1 1.72 9.22 -13.35
N ARG A 2 2.26 10.36 -13.77
CA ARG A 2 3.70 10.58 -13.98
C ARG A 2 4.24 11.19 -12.67
N ILE A 3 5.20 10.54 -12.03
CA ILE A 3 5.86 11.02 -10.80
C ILE A 3 7.15 11.70 -11.24
N ASP A 4 7.35 12.95 -10.83
CA ASP A 4 8.55 13.72 -11.16
C ASP A 4 9.64 13.58 -10.07
N SER A 5 10.85 14.10 -10.35
CA SER A 5 11.99 13.97 -9.43
C SER A 5 11.78 14.69 -8.09
N LYS A 6 11.16 15.88 -8.10
CA LYS A 6 10.84 16.62 -6.85
C LYS A 6 9.83 15.88 -5.97
N ASP A 7 8.89 15.15 -6.57
CA ASP A 7 7.97 14.29 -5.84
C ASP A 7 8.72 13.15 -5.16
N LEU A 8 9.71 12.56 -5.84
CA LEU A 8 10.57 11.50 -5.26
C LEU A 8 11.40 12.02 -4.08
N ASP A 9 11.97 13.23 -4.17
CA ASP A 9 12.66 13.84 -3.03
C ASP A 9 11.73 14.10 -1.84
N ALA A 10 10.48 14.49 -2.11
CA ALA A 10 9.46 14.62 -1.06
C ALA A 10 9.13 13.26 -0.42
N TRP A 11 9.02 12.20 -1.22
CA TRP A 11 8.85 10.83 -0.73
C TRP A 11 10.03 10.36 0.11
N ALA A 12 11.28 10.58 -0.33
CA ALA A 12 12.48 10.23 0.42
C ALA A 12 12.53 10.94 1.78
N ARG A 13 12.20 12.25 1.80
CA ARG A 13 12.07 13.02 3.05
C ARG A 13 10.96 12.50 3.96
N ALA A 14 9.79 12.20 3.42
CA ALA A 14 8.66 11.65 4.19
C ALA A 14 8.98 10.28 4.79
N LEU A 15 9.81 9.48 4.10
CA LEU A 15 10.27 8.18 4.58
C LEU A 15 11.46 8.27 5.55
N GLY A 16 12.07 9.46 5.71
CA GLY A 16 13.24 9.67 6.55
C GLY A 16 14.50 8.97 6.02
N VAL A 17 14.64 8.84 4.71
CA VAL A 17 15.76 8.14 4.06
C VAL A 17 16.57 9.09 3.17
N SER A 18 17.84 8.78 2.99
CA SER A 18 18.80 9.65 2.30
C SER A 18 19.13 9.23 0.86
N ASN A 19 18.61 8.10 0.38
CA ASN A 19 18.85 7.61 -0.97
C ASN A 19 17.68 6.79 -1.52
N ASP A 20 17.64 6.65 -2.84
CA ASP A 20 16.58 5.96 -3.58
C ASP A 20 16.48 4.47 -3.22
N ALA A 21 17.62 3.81 -2.99
CA ALA A 21 17.66 2.40 -2.58
C ALA A 21 16.93 2.15 -1.25
N HIS A 22 17.17 3.01 -0.24
CA HIS A 22 16.49 2.97 1.05
C HIS A 22 15.00 3.33 0.90
N ALA A 23 14.66 4.32 0.06
CA ALA A 23 13.28 4.68 -0.23
C ALA A 23 12.50 3.50 -0.84
N MET A 24 13.08 2.82 -1.83
CA MET A 24 12.50 1.62 -2.43
C MET A 24 12.32 0.50 -1.41
N ALA A 25 13.32 0.25 -0.55
CA ALA A 25 13.23 -0.78 0.48
C ALA A 25 12.09 -0.49 1.47
N ALA A 26 11.99 0.76 1.93
CA ALA A 26 10.92 1.22 2.81
C ALA A 26 9.53 1.09 2.15
N LEU A 27 9.38 1.56 0.91
CA LEU A 27 8.13 1.48 0.15
C LEU A 27 7.71 0.03 -0.13
N ARG A 28 8.65 -0.87 -0.46
CA ARG A 28 8.37 -2.31 -0.62
C ARG A 28 7.92 -2.95 0.69
N LYS A 29 8.52 -2.56 1.83
CA LYS A 29 8.12 -3.03 3.15
C LYS A 29 6.69 -2.58 3.48
N LEU A 30 6.40 -1.29 3.29
CA LEU A 30 5.07 -0.72 3.54
C LEU A 30 4.00 -1.29 2.61
N SER A 31 4.29 -1.39 1.31
CA SER A 31 3.39 -1.99 0.32
C SER A 31 3.03 -3.43 0.70
N ARG A 32 4.01 -4.28 1.01
CA ARG A 32 3.75 -5.66 1.45
C ARG A 32 2.94 -5.72 2.75
N ARG A 33 3.20 -4.81 3.69
CA ARG A 33 2.43 -4.73 4.94
C ARG A 33 0.97 -4.38 4.66
N MET A 34 0.70 -3.41 3.79
CA MET A 34 -0.66 -3.02 3.41
C MET A 34 -1.38 -4.16 2.68
N LEU A 35 -0.72 -4.83 1.73
CA LEU A 35 -1.30 -5.99 1.03
C LEU A 35 -1.68 -7.12 2.01
N ARG A 36 -0.83 -7.38 3.01
CA ARG A 36 -1.13 -8.35 4.07
C ARG A 36 -2.33 -7.91 4.90
N LEU A 37 -2.35 -6.66 5.37
CA LEU A 37 -3.46 -6.11 6.16
C LEU A 37 -4.78 -6.15 5.39
N ALA A 38 -4.79 -5.86 4.09
CA ALA A 38 -5.99 -5.97 3.26
C ALA A 38 -6.53 -7.42 3.24
N GLY A 39 -5.64 -8.41 3.13
CA GLY A 39 -5.99 -9.82 3.22
C GLY A 39 -6.52 -10.22 4.61
N GLU A 40 -5.87 -9.75 5.68
CA GLU A 40 -6.30 -9.99 7.07
C GLU A 40 -7.71 -9.41 7.33
N ILE A 41 -7.99 -8.19 6.86
CA ILE A 41 -9.32 -7.56 6.97
C ILE A 41 -10.38 -8.39 6.25
N ALA A 42 -10.09 -8.83 5.01
CA ALA A 42 -11.01 -9.66 4.23
C ALA A 42 -11.24 -11.04 4.91
N GLN A 43 -10.19 -11.63 5.49
CA GLN A 43 -10.28 -12.89 6.22
C GLN A 43 -11.11 -12.74 7.50
N THR A 44 -10.91 -11.67 8.28
CA THR A 44 -11.70 -11.39 9.48
C THR A 44 -13.17 -11.24 9.13
N ARG A 45 -13.51 -10.54 8.04
CA ARG A 45 -14.89 -10.46 7.53
C ARG A 45 -15.48 -11.85 7.29
N GLN A 46 -14.75 -12.73 6.59
CA GLN A 46 -15.22 -14.08 6.31
C GLN A 46 -15.45 -14.89 7.58
N GLN A 47 -14.51 -14.83 8.53
CA GLN A 47 -14.64 -15.51 9.83
C GLN A 47 -15.85 -15.05 10.63
N LEU A 48 -16.19 -13.76 10.56
CA LEU A 48 -17.37 -13.21 11.21
C LEU A 48 -18.66 -13.75 10.58
N ILE A 49 -18.72 -13.82 9.25
CA ILE A 49 -19.86 -14.40 8.53
C ILE A 49 -20.02 -15.89 8.85
N ASP A 50 -18.92 -16.63 8.82
CA ASP A 50 -18.90 -18.06 9.18
C ASP A 50 -19.32 -18.28 10.65
N GLY A 51 -19.05 -17.31 11.51
CA GLY A 51 -19.50 -17.25 12.91
C GLY A 51 -20.97 -16.86 13.10
N GLY A 52 -21.74 -16.68 12.02
CA GLY A 52 -23.17 -16.43 12.05
C GLY A 52 -23.59 -14.95 11.89
N LEU A 53 -22.66 -14.03 11.63
CA LEU A 53 -23.04 -12.67 11.26
C LEU A 53 -23.65 -12.64 9.86
N PRO A 54 -24.77 -11.92 9.65
CA PRO A 54 -25.34 -11.77 8.32
C PRO A 54 -24.36 -11.08 7.36
N ASP A 55 -24.22 -11.65 6.15
CA ASP A 55 -23.37 -11.09 5.09
C ASP A 55 -23.82 -9.69 4.66
N ARG A 56 -25.14 -9.43 4.66
CA ARG A 56 -25.75 -8.11 4.35
C ARG A 56 -25.81 -7.18 5.56
N ASN A 57 -24.73 -7.11 6.32
CA ASN A 57 -24.61 -6.22 7.47
C ASN A 57 -23.75 -5.00 7.08
N PRO A 58 -24.20 -3.75 7.37
CA PRO A 58 -23.41 -2.54 7.08
C PRO A 58 -21.98 -2.57 7.60
N ALA A 59 -21.73 -3.21 8.75
CA ALA A 59 -20.39 -3.40 9.26
C ALA A 59 -19.52 -4.24 8.32
N MET A 60 -20.08 -5.29 7.68
CA MET A 60 -19.36 -6.15 6.73
C MET A 60 -19.02 -5.42 5.43
N ASP A 61 -19.83 -4.44 5.02
CA ASP A 61 -19.52 -3.56 3.91
C ASP A 61 -18.34 -2.65 4.24
N ASP A 62 -18.24 -2.17 5.47
CA ASP A 62 -17.12 -1.35 5.92
C ASP A 62 -15.81 -2.14 6.01
N PHE A 63 -15.86 -3.44 6.33
CA PHE A 63 -14.72 -4.34 6.19
C PHE A 63 -14.26 -4.44 4.72
N LEU A 64 -15.17 -4.61 3.77
CA LEU A 64 -14.82 -4.68 2.33
C LEU A 64 -14.19 -3.37 1.85
N LYS A 65 -14.79 -2.22 2.19
CA LYS A 65 -14.24 -0.90 1.84
C LYS A 65 -12.84 -0.72 2.44
N SER A 66 -12.66 -1.08 3.71
CA SER A 66 -11.37 -0.96 4.39
C SER A 66 -10.31 -1.85 3.75
N ALA A 67 -10.67 -3.09 3.38
CA ALA A 67 -9.77 -3.98 2.64
C ALA A 67 -9.38 -3.40 1.28
N ALA A 68 -10.36 -2.86 0.52
CA ALA A 68 -10.13 -2.23 -0.78
C ALA A 68 -9.20 -1.01 -0.67
N TYR A 69 -9.46 -0.09 0.26
CA TYR A 69 -8.61 1.08 0.47
C TYR A 69 -7.19 0.71 0.90
N THR A 70 -7.06 -0.32 1.74
CA THR A 70 -5.75 -0.81 2.19
C THR A 70 -4.99 -1.45 1.03
N LEU A 71 -5.66 -2.22 0.18
CA LEU A 71 -5.09 -2.79 -1.04
C LEU A 71 -4.62 -1.68 -1.99
N ASP A 72 -5.47 -0.68 -2.26
CA ASP A 72 -5.16 0.44 -3.13
C ASP A 72 -3.96 1.25 -2.63
N ALA A 73 -3.87 1.48 -1.31
CA ALA A 73 -2.72 2.12 -0.69
C ALA A 73 -1.44 1.29 -0.90
N GLY A 74 -1.51 -0.03 -0.70
CA GLY A 74 -0.39 -0.95 -0.95
C GLY A 74 0.09 -0.91 -2.40
N LEU A 75 -0.83 -0.89 -3.37
CA LEU A 75 -0.52 -0.79 -4.79
C LEU A 75 0.05 0.59 -5.15
N ALA A 76 -0.48 1.66 -4.56
CA ALA A 76 0.03 3.02 -4.75
C ALA A 76 1.47 3.17 -4.28
N LEU A 77 1.79 2.66 -3.09
CA LEU A 77 3.17 2.63 -2.57
C LEU A 77 4.11 1.82 -3.49
N GLY A 78 3.61 0.72 -4.07
CA GLY A 78 4.35 -0.05 -5.08
C GLY A 78 4.67 0.78 -6.33
N ARG A 79 3.70 1.59 -6.81
CA ARG A 79 3.90 2.48 -7.97
C ARG A 79 4.95 3.56 -7.69
N VAL A 80 4.97 4.12 -6.48
CA VAL A 80 6.01 5.07 -6.05
C VAL A 80 7.38 4.39 -6.03
N GLY A 81 7.48 3.18 -5.47
CA GLY A 81 8.72 2.41 -5.47
C GLY A 81 9.26 2.11 -6.88
N MET A 82 8.38 1.81 -7.84
CA MET A 82 8.77 1.66 -9.25
C MET A 82 9.25 2.97 -9.88
N ALA A 83 8.77 4.14 -9.41
CA ALA A 83 9.24 5.43 -9.91
C ALA A 83 10.66 5.73 -9.44
N PHE A 84 11.00 5.45 -8.17
CA PHE A 84 12.40 5.48 -7.69
C PHE A 84 13.30 4.56 -8.53
N ALA A 85 12.87 3.32 -8.80
CA ALA A 85 13.67 2.37 -9.59
C ALA A 85 13.90 2.80 -11.05
N ARG A 86 13.03 3.65 -11.60
CA ARG A 86 13.21 4.26 -12.93
C ARG A 86 14.06 5.52 -12.86
N HIS A 87 13.95 6.28 -11.78
CA HIS A 87 14.77 7.46 -11.52
C HIS A 87 16.24 7.11 -11.46
N GLU A 88 16.64 6.08 -10.69
CA GLU A 88 18.03 5.59 -10.67
C GLU A 88 18.54 5.18 -12.06
N ARG A 89 17.68 4.59 -12.90
CA ARG A 89 18.05 4.17 -14.27
C ARG A 89 18.13 5.33 -15.27
N GLY A 90 17.53 6.48 -14.98
CA GLY A 90 17.58 7.68 -15.82
C GLY A 90 18.56 8.75 -15.34
N ALA A 91 19.17 8.54 -14.17
CA ALA A 91 20.18 9.43 -13.58
C ALA A 91 21.64 8.97 -13.86
N ALA A 92 21.82 7.83 -14.55
CA ALA A 92 23.11 7.29 -14.98
C ALA A 92 23.45 7.69 -16.42
#